data_AF-A0A931WDE2-F1
#
_entry.id   AF-A0A931WDE2-F1
#
_cell.length_a   1.000
_cell.length_b   1.000
_cell.length_c   1.000
_cell.angle_alpha   90.00
_cell.angle_beta   90.00
_cell.angle_gamma   90.00
#
_symmetry.space_group_name_H-M   'P 1'
#
loop_
_entity.id
_entity.type
_entity.pdbx_description
1 polymer ?
#
loop_
_entity_poly.entity_id
_entity_poly.type
_entity_poly.pdbx_seq_one_letter_code
_entity_poly.pdbx_strand_id
1 'polypeptide(L)' 'MPEPEHDLMMIGFSRTGERYFFFFTAEKIDQTIETFRRFAANPDLNFTSEDAEFLSEKVREEKKIKPT' A
#
# COMPACT_ATOMS: atom_id res chain seq x y z
N MET A 1 3.04 -16.57 25.96
CA MET A 1 2.95 -16.39 24.50
C MET A 1 2.67 -14.93 24.27
N PRO A 2 3.52 -14.17 23.56
CA PRO A 2 3.04 -12.91 23.00
C PRO A 2 1.95 -13.27 21.98
N GLU A 3 0.81 -12.60 22.07
CA GLU A 3 -0.21 -12.60 21.01
C GLU A 3 0.49 -12.15 19.70
N PRO A 4 0.15 -12.72 18.53
CA PRO A 4 0.63 -12.16 17.27
C PRO A 4 0.12 -10.72 17.20
N GLU A 5 1.02 -9.75 17.26
CA GLU A 5 0.70 -8.36 16.98
C GLU A 5 0.12 -8.32 15.56
N HIS A 6 -1.19 -8.16 15.45
CA HIS A 6 -1.90 -8.12 14.18
C HIS A 6 -1.53 -6.81 13.47
N ASP A 7 -0.34 -6.78 12.87
CA ASP A 7 0.20 -5.61 12.19
C ASP A 7 -0.11 -5.61 10.69
N LEU A 8 -1.07 -6.45 10.28
CA LEU A 8 -1.61 -6.48 8.94
C LEU A 8 -2.49 -5.26 8.71
N MET A 9 -2.07 -4.41 7.79
CA MET A 9 -2.80 -3.26 7.28
C MET A 9 -3.29 -3.54 5.86
N MET A 10 -4.36 -2.85 5.47
CA MET A 10 -4.94 -2.92 4.14
C MET A 10 -5.23 -1.51 3.64
N ILE A 11 -4.86 -1.23 2.39
CA ILE A 11 -5.33 -0.05 1.67
C ILE A 11 -6.11 -0.47 0.43
N GLY A 12 -7.31 0.09 0.29
CA GLY A 12 -8.17 -0.09 -0.88
C GLY A 12 -8.07 1.11 -1.80
N PHE A 13 -7.91 0.86 -3.09
CA PHE A 13 -7.85 1.88 -4.12
C PHE A 13 -8.75 1.49 -5.29
N SER A 14 -9.64 2.39 -5.71
CA SER A 14 -10.56 2.13 -6.81
C SER A 14 -10.43 3.19 -7.90
N ARG A 15 -10.26 2.74 -9.14
CA ARG A 15 -10.46 3.54 -10.35
C ARG A 15 -11.70 3.04 -11.08
N THR A 16 -12.19 3.80 -12.05
CA THR A 16 -13.31 3.36 -12.89
C THR A 16 -12.98 2.02 -13.55
N GLY A 17 -13.72 0.97 -13.20
CA GLY A 17 -13.56 -0.38 -13.75
C GLY A 17 -12.61 -1.30 -12.98
N GLU A 18 -11.77 -0.80 -12.06
CA GLU A 18 -10.78 -1.62 -11.35
C GLU A 18 -10.65 -1.27 -9.87
N ARG A 19 -10.41 -2.30 -9.05
CA ARG A 19 -10.22 -2.17 -7.60
C ARG A 19 -8.99 -2.94 -7.18
N TYR A 20 -8.14 -2.26 -6.41
CA TYR A 20 -6.89 -2.75 -5.90
C TYR A 20 -6.97 -2.81 -4.39
N PHE A 21 -6.55 -3.94 -3.82
CA PHE A 21 -6.42 -4.14 -2.39
C PHE A 21 -5.00 -4.55 -2.10
N PHE A 22 -4.28 -3.72 -1.35
CA PHE A 22 -2.91 -4.02 -0.96
C PHE A 22 -2.87 -4.32 0.53
N PHE A 23 -2.34 -5.50 0.85
CA PHE A 23 -2.12 -5.95 2.21
C PHE A 23 -0.64 -5.88 2.53
N PHE A 24 -0.31 -5.30 3.67
CA PHE A 24 1.07 -5.08 4.07
C PHE A 24 1.20 -5.03 5.59
N THR A 25 2.42 -5.17 6.09
CA THR A 25 2.73 -4.98 7.51
C THR A 25 3.52 -3.69 7.72
N ALA A 26 3.55 -3.17 8.95
CA ALA A 26 4.29 -1.93 9.26
C ALA A 26 5.80 -2.06 9.00
N GLU A 27 6.34 -3.28 9.06
CA GLU A 27 7.73 -3.58 8.75
C GLU A 27 8.04 -3.57 7.23
N LYS A 28 7.03 -3.64 6.37
CA LYS A 28 7.17 -3.83 4.91
C LYS A 28 6.72 -2.62 4.08
N ILE A 29 6.74 -1.43 4.66
CA ILE A 29 6.31 -0.18 4.00
C ILE A 29 7.11 0.10 2.73
N ASP A 30 8.44 0.00 2.77
CA ASP A 30 9.29 0.27 1.59
C ASP A 30 9.05 -0.74 0.45
N GLN A 31 8.84 -2.02 0.80
CA GLN A 31 8.49 -3.06 -0.16
C GLN A 31 7.11 -2.82 -0.78
N THR A 32 6.18 -2.28 0.00
CA THR A 32 4.82 -1.95 -0.47
C THR A 32 4.87 -0.79 -1.47
N ILE A 33 5.66 0.25 -1.19
CA ILE A 33 5.87 1.38 -2.10
C ILE A 33 6.50 0.92 -3.42
N GLU A 34 7.49 0.02 -3.35
CA GLU A 34 8.09 -0.57 -4.55
C GLU A 34 7.07 -1.40 -5.35
N THR A 35 6.14 -2.06 -4.68
CA THR A 35 5.05 -2.79 -5.34
C THR A 35 4.13 -1.83 -6.10
N PHE A 36 3.78 -0.67 -5.52
CA PHE A 36 3.00 0.35 -6.23
C PHE A 36 3.69 0.84 -7.51
N ARG A 37 5.00 1.07 -7.46
CA ARG A 37 5.78 1.47 -8.65
C ARG A 37 5.76 0.42 -9.74
N ARG A 38 5.84 -0.86 -9.39
CA ARG A 38 5.74 -1.97 -10.35
C ARG A 38 4.36 -2.08 -10.97
N PHE A 39 3.30 -1.84 -10.20
CA PHE A 39 1.93 -1.80 -10.72
C PHE A 39 1.76 -0.62 -11.68
N ALA A 40 2.30 0.56 -11.36
CA ALA A 40 2.29 1.73 -12.24
C ALA A 40 3.09 1.54 -13.54
N ALA A 41 4.10 0.69 -13.53
CA ALA A 41 4.88 0.34 -14.71
C ALA A 41 4.21 -0.72 -15.59
N ASN A 42 3.10 -1.33 -15.16
CA ASN A 42 2.39 -2.35 -15.91
C ASN A 42 1.31 -1.71 -16.80
N PRO A 43 1.45 -1.72 -18.14
CA PRO A 43 0.49 -1.09 -19.04
C PRO A 43 -0.88 -1.80 -19.10
N ASP A 44 -0.97 -3.04 -18.59
CA ASP A 44 -2.22 -3.80 -18.55
C ASP A 44 -3.12 -3.42 -17.35
N LEU A 45 -2.63 -2.57 -16.44
CA LEU A 45 -3.36 -2.12 -15.25
C LEU A 45 -3.85 -0.67 -15.42
N ASN A 46 -5.08 -0.38 -14.97
CA ASN A 46 -5.56 0.99 -14.76
C ASN A 46 -5.00 1.56 -13.44
N PHE A 47 -3.68 1.57 -13.34
CA PHE A 47 -2.92 2.01 -12.19
C PHE A 47 -1.75 2.86 -12.68
N THR A 48 -1.70 4.12 -12.26
CA THR A 48 -0.76 5.11 -12.80
C THR A 48 0.37 5.44 -11.82
N SER A 49 1.42 6.10 -12.30
CA SER A 49 2.48 6.61 -11.43
C SER A 49 1.97 7.61 -10.39
N GLU A 50 0.94 8.39 -10.73
CA GLU A 50 0.27 9.32 -9.80
C GLU A 50 -0.42 8.55 -8.66
N ASP A 51 -1.08 7.42 -8.98
CA ASP A 51 -1.68 6.53 -7.97
C ASP A 51 -0.62 5.94 -7.04
N ALA A 52 0.51 5.51 -7.62
CA ALA A 52 1.61 4.97 -6.85
C ALA A 52 2.17 6.00 -5.87
N GLU A 53 2.33 7.25 -6.29
CA GLU A 53 2.81 8.34 -5.45
C GLU A 53 1.83 8.65 -4.33
N PHE A 54 0.54 8.83 -4.66
CA PHE A 54 -0.52 9.08 -3.67
C PHE A 54 -0.61 7.97 -2.62
N LEU A 55 -0.62 6.70 -3.05
CA LEU A 55 -0.67 5.57 -2.12
C LEU A 55 0.63 5.43 -1.32
N SER A 56 1.78 5.79 -1.90
CA SER A 56 3.06 5.80 -1.18
C SER A 56 3.07 6.80 -0.03
N GLU A 57 2.44 7.97 -0.21
CA GLU A 57 2.28 8.94 0.87
C GLU A 57 1.34 8.40 1.95
N LYS A 58 0.18 7.85 1.56
CA LYS A 58 -0.79 7.29 2.50
C LYS A 58 -0.21 6.18 3.37
N VAL A 59 0.51 5.25 2.77
CA VAL A 59 1.12 4.12 3.50
C VAL A 59 2.25 4.60 4.44
N ARG A 60 2.95 5.68 4.12
CA ARG A 60 3.91 6.31 5.05
C ARG A 60 3.23 7.01 6.23
N GLU A 61 2.04 7.56 6.04
CA GLU A 61 1.24 8.18 7.12
C GLU A 61 0.74 7.12 8.11
N GLU A 62 0.32 5.94 7.65
CA GLU A 62 -0.13 4.84 8.52
C GLU A 62 0.93 4.43 9.55
N LYS A 63 2.22 4.43 9.15
CA LYS A 63 3.34 4.19 10.08
C LYS A 63 3.43 5.23 11.20
N LYS A 64 3.06 6.49 10.93
CA LYS A 64 3.14 7.59 11.92
C LYS A 64 1.97 7.58 12.91
N ILE A 65 0.83 7.00 12.52
CA ILE A 65 -0.40 6.99 13.33
C ILE A 65 -0.34 5.94 14.45
N LYS A 66 0.55 4.94 14.36
CA LYS A 66 0.91 4.04 15.46
C LYS A 66 2.28 4.41 16.07
N PRO A 67 2.36 5.38 17.00
CA PRO A 67 3.50 5.49 17.89
C PRO A 67 3.40 4.37 18.94
N THR A 68 4.19 3.31 18.77
CA THR A 68 4.43 2.30 19.83
C THR A 68 5.53 2.79 20.76
#